data_AF-B4FNK1-F1
#
_entry.id   AF-B4FNK1-F1
#
_cell.length_a   1.000
_cell.length_b   1.000
_cell.length_c   1.000
_cell.angle_alpha   90.00
_cell.angle_beta   90.00
_cell.angle_gamma   90.00
#
_symmetry.space_group_name_H-M   'P 1'
#
loop_
_entity.id
_entity.type
_entity.pdbx_description
1 polymer ?
#
loop_
_entity_poly.entity_id
_entity_poly.type
_entity_poly.pdbx_seq_one_letter_code
_entity_poly.pdbx_strand_id
1 'polypeptide(L)'
;MAAAARQRGTVKWFNDTKGFGFISPEDGSEDLFVHQSSIKSEGFRSLAEGEEVEFSVSEGDDGRTKAVDVTGPDGSFVRGGGGGGGGGGGYGSRGGGGSGGGGRSYGGSWGGGRRSGGGGGPGACYKCGEPGHMARDCPSADGGGGYGGGGYGGGGYGGGAAGDAPTTGEHRMGTTIVGVCYEGGVVLGADSRTSTGMYVANRASDKITQLTDNVYVCRSGSAADTQVISDYIRYFLHQHTIQLGQPATVKVAANLIRLLAYQNKNMLQAGMIVGGWDKYEGGQIFSVPLGGTILKQPFAIGGSGSSYLYALLDHEWKEGMSQEEAEKFVVKVVSLAMARDGASGGVVRTVTINADGVKRNFYPGDKLPLWHDELEPQNSLLDILAAGNPDPMVQ
;
A
#
# COMPACT_ATOMS: atom_id res chain seq x y z
N MET A 1 -4.17 43.67 28.96
CA MET A 1 -4.22 43.28 27.53
C MET A 1 -5.55 43.76 27.00
N ALA A 2 -5.57 44.56 25.93
CA ALA A 2 -6.81 45.00 25.31
C ALA A 2 -7.51 43.78 24.68
N ALA A 3 -8.77 43.53 25.06
CA ALA A 3 -9.58 42.51 24.42
C ALA A 3 -9.84 42.95 22.97
N ALA A 4 -9.44 42.14 21.99
CA ALA A 4 -9.81 42.37 20.60
C ALA A 4 -11.35 42.42 20.50
N ALA A 5 -11.89 43.40 19.80
CA ALA A 5 -13.33 43.57 19.65
C ALA A 5 -13.91 42.35 18.91
N ARG A 6 -14.72 41.55 19.61
CA ARG A 6 -15.44 40.42 19.02
C ARG A 6 -16.60 40.95 18.18
N GLN A 7 -16.77 40.36 17.01
CA GLN A 7 -17.83 40.66 16.05
C GLN A 7 -18.72 39.43 15.88
N ARG A 8 -19.97 39.66 15.51
CA ARG A 8 -20.95 38.61 15.19
C ARG A 8 -21.07 38.43 13.68
N GLY A 9 -21.37 37.22 13.25
CA GLY A 9 -21.64 36.90 11.85
C GLY A 9 -22.31 35.55 11.68
N THR A 10 -22.74 35.28 10.46
CA THR A 10 -23.38 34.03 10.07
C THR A 10 -22.46 33.24 9.15
N VAL A 11 -22.34 31.94 9.39
CA VAL A 11 -21.53 31.05 8.56
C VAL A 11 -22.21 30.89 7.19
N LYS A 12 -21.55 31.40 6.14
CA LYS A 12 -22.07 31.34 4.77
C LYS A 12 -21.94 29.94 4.18
N TRP A 13 -20.81 29.31 4.43
CA TRP A 13 -20.56 27.90 4.18
C TRP A 13 -19.26 27.50 4.85
N PHE A 14 -19.15 26.22 5.19
CA PHE A 14 -17.92 25.66 5.72
C PHE A 14 -17.73 24.25 5.15
N ASN A 15 -16.53 23.95 4.68
CA ASN A 15 -16.22 22.62 4.17
C ASN A 15 -15.45 21.86 5.23
N ASP A 16 -16.17 20.97 5.93
CA ASP A 16 -15.64 20.13 7.01
C ASP A 16 -14.45 19.26 6.56
N THR A 17 -14.43 18.85 5.29
CA THR A 17 -13.35 18.04 4.71
C THR A 17 -12.08 18.84 4.45
N LYS A 18 -12.22 20.07 3.95
CA LYS A 18 -11.09 20.97 3.64
C LYS A 18 -10.67 21.84 4.83
N GLY A 19 -11.49 21.90 5.88
CA GLY A 19 -11.19 22.62 7.11
C GLY A 19 -11.21 24.15 6.98
N PHE A 20 -11.96 24.70 6.02
CA PHE A 20 -12.11 26.14 5.86
C PHE A 20 -13.49 26.52 5.34
N GLY A 21 -13.86 27.77 5.55
CA GLY A 21 -15.13 28.34 5.09
C GLY A 21 -15.12 29.85 5.11
N PHE A 22 -16.29 30.43 5.00
CA PHE A 22 -16.50 31.87 5.03
C PHE A 22 -17.63 32.24 5.99
N ILE A 23 -17.41 33.32 6.73
CA ILE A 23 -18.39 33.92 7.64
C ILE A 23 -18.77 35.28 7.06
N SER A 24 -20.06 35.54 6.94
CA SER A 24 -20.60 36.84 6.57
C SER A 24 -20.85 37.65 7.84
N PRO A 25 -20.09 38.74 8.09
CA PRO A 25 -20.27 39.57 9.29
C PRO A 25 -21.62 40.29 9.30
N GLU A 26 -22.21 40.50 10.49
CA GLU A 26 -23.47 41.25 10.62
C GLU A 26 -23.34 42.75 10.32
N ASP A 27 -22.13 43.29 10.36
CA ASP A 27 -21.85 44.71 10.07
C ASP A 27 -21.89 45.03 8.56
N GLY A 28 -22.09 44.01 7.71
CA GLY A 28 -22.17 44.15 6.26
C GLY A 28 -20.82 44.29 5.57
N SER A 29 -19.71 44.02 6.26
CA SER A 29 -18.37 43.96 5.66
C SER A 29 -18.17 42.71 4.77
N GLU A 30 -17.06 42.66 4.05
CA GLU A 30 -16.76 41.55 3.13
C GLU A 30 -16.64 40.21 3.86
N ASP A 31 -16.99 39.13 3.17
CA ASP A 31 -16.94 37.77 3.72
C ASP A 31 -15.54 37.43 4.23
N LEU A 32 -15.47 37.02 5.50
CA LEU A 32 -14.21 36.72 6.16
C LEU A 32 -13.86 35.24 6.04
N PHE A 33 -12.62 34.98 5.65
CA PHE A 33 -12.08 33.64 5.60
C PHE A 33 -11.90 33.07 7.02
N VAL A 34 -12.36 31.84 7.24
CA VAL A 34 -12.17 31.10 8.49
C VAL A 34 -11.51 29.75 8.23
N HIS A 35 -10.54 29.39 9.07
CA HIS A 35 -9.87 28.10 9.06
C HIS A 35 -10.18 27.32 10.35
N GLN A 36 -10.28 25.99 10.27
CA GLN A 36 -10.61 25.08 11.37
C GLN A 36 -9.72 25.27 12.62
N SER A 37 -8.46 25.68 12.45
CA SER A 37 -7.55 25.93 13.57
C SER A 37 -8.01 27.06 14.48
N SER A 38 -8.81 27.99 13.93
CA SER A 38 -9.30 29.19 14.61
C SER A 38 -10.65 28.98 15.31
N ILE A 39 -11.25 27.78 15.22
CA ILE A 39 -12.59 27.47 15.73
C ILE A 39 -12.48 26.77 17.08
N LYS A 40 -13.31 27.20 18.04
CA LYS A 40 -13.43 26.60 19.37
C LYS A 40 -14.68 25.71 19.45
N SER A 41 -14.45 24.40 19.53
CA SER A 41 -15.49 23.36 19.69
C SER A 41 -15.07 22.34 20.76
N GLU A 42 -16.03 21.60 21.34
CA GLU A 42 -15.73 20.43 22.20
C GLU A 42 -15.38 19.17 21.38
N GLY A 43 -15.78 19.13 20.10
CA GLY A 43 -15.56 18.02 19.18
C GLY A 43 -14.86 18.45 17.90
N PHE A 44 -15.22 17.84 16.76
CA PHE A 44 -14.66 18.22 15.44
C PHE A 44 -14.89 19.72 15.17
N ARG A 45 -13.85 20.41 14.70
CA ARG A 45 -13.84 21.87 14.51
C ARG A 45 -14.54 22.26 13.21
N SER A 46 -15.85 22.09 13.19
CA SER A 46 -16.75 22.41 12.08
C SER A 46 -17.69 23.58 12.41
N LEU A 47 -18.29 24.14 11.37
CA LEU A 47 -19.34 25.16 11.46
C LEU A 47 -20.52 24.69 10.62
N ALA A 48 -21.74 24.80 11.16
CA ALA A 48 -22.93 24.54 10.35
C ALA A 48 -23.22 25.72 9.42
N GLU A 49 -23.69 25.45 8.20
CA GLU A 49 -24.17 26.51 7.30
C GLU A 49 -25.37 27.23 7.96
N GLY A 50 -25.33 28.56 7.99
CA GLY A 50 -26.32 29.39 8.68
C GLY A 50 -26.14 29.50 10.20
N GLU A 51 -25.06 28.95 10.77
CA GLU A 51 -24.77 29.08 12.20
C GLU A 51 -24.32 30.50 12.58
N GLU A 52 -24.82 31.01 13.71
CA GLU A 52 -24.39 32.29 14.27
C GLU A 52 -23.11 32.10 15.09
N VAL A 53 -22.11 32.95 14.84
CA VAL A 53 -20.78 32.85 15.44
C VAL A 53 -20.24 34.20 15.88
N GLU A 54 -19.39 34.17 16.90
CA GLU A 54 -18.61 35.32 17.38
C GLU A 54 -17.12 35.10 17.10
N PHE A 55 -16.46 36.08 16.51
CA PHE A 55 -15.06 35.99 16.11
C PHE A 55 -14.34 37.33 16.24
N SER A 56 -13.01 37.30 16.22
CA SER A 56 -12.19 38.52 16.10
C SER A 56 -11.57 38.58 14.71
N VAL A 57 -11.45 39.77 14.14
CA VAL A 57 -10.80 39.96 12.83
C VAL A 57 -9.31 40.19 13.04
N SER A 58 -8.48 39.43 12.32
CA SER A 58 -7.03 39.64 12.27
C SER A 58 -6.58 39.71 10.82
N GLU A 59 -5.63 40.57 10.52
CA GLU A 59 -4.92 40.54 9.24
C GLU A 59 -3.92 39.37 9.25
N GLY A 60 -3.86 38.60 8.17
CA GLY A 60 -2.85 37.58 7.93
C GLY A 60 -1.57 38.15 7.32
N ASP A 61 -0.48 37.37 7.34
CA ASP A 61 0.81 37.74 6.72
C ASP A 61 0.70 37.94 5.19
N ASP A 62 -0.42 37.52 4.60
CA ASP A 62 -0.79 37.64 3.19
C ASP A 62 -1.62 38.89 2.86
N GLY A 63 -1.84 39.78 3.84
CA GLY A 63 -2.60 41.03 3.68
C GLY A 63 -4.12 40.83 3.56
N ARG A 64 -4.64 39.64 3.87
CA ARG A 64 -6.08 39.34 3.86
C ARG A 64 -6.63 39.29 5.27
N THR A 65 -7.85 39.79 5.45
CA THR A 65 -8.58 39.72 6.72
C THR A 65 -9.17 38.33 6.93
N LYS A 66 -8.92 37.75 8.11
CA LYS A 66 -9.42 36.42 8.51
C LYS A 66 -10.09 36.47 9.87
N ALA A 67 -11.07 35.60 10.05
CA ALA A 67 -11.70 35.37 11.33
C ALA A 67 -10.82 34.45 12.20
N VAL A 68 -10.51 34.92 13.42
CA VAL A 68 -9.76 34.19 14.43
C VAL A 68 -10.55 34.12 15.74
N ASP A 69 -10.27 33.09 16.55
CA ASP A 69 -10.95 32.84 17.82
C ASP A 69 -12.48 32.72 17.70
N VAL A 70 -12.94 31.91 16.75
CA VAL A 70 -14.36 31.72 16.40
C VAL A 70 -15.05 30.83 17.44
N THR A 71 -16.13 31.33 18.03
CA THR A 71 -17.00 30.65 19.02
C THR A 71 -18.46 30.75 18.58
N GLY A 72 -19.34 29.99 19.23
CA GLY A 72 -20.77 30.25 19.18
C GLY A 72 -21.16 31.52 19.96
N PRO A 73 -22.46 31.88 19.97
CA PRO A 73 -22.98 33.05 20.68
C PRO A 73 -22.64 33.00 22.17
N ASP A 74 -22.38 34.17 22.77
CA ASP A 74 -22.02 34.29 24.21
C ASP A 74 -20.78 33.48 24.62
N GLY A 75 -19.90 33.17 23.66
CA GLY A 75 -18.69 32.37 23.89
C GLY A 75 -18.93 30.87 24.05
N SER A 76 -20.12 30.38 23.68
CA SER A 76 -20.41 28.94 23.65
C SER A 76 -19.54 28.22 22.62
N PHE A 77 -19.49 26.90 22.71
CA PHE A 77 -18.93 26.09 21.62
C PHE A 77 -19.85 26.15 20.39
N VAL A 78 -19.25 26.06 19.21
CA VAL A 78 -19.99 25.97 17.94
C VAL A 78 -20.75 24.64 17.84
N ARG A 79 -21.93 24.68 17.23
CA ARG A 79 -22.83 23.56 17.00
C ARG A 79 -22.27 22.57 15.97
N GLY A 80 -21.68 23.08 14.90
CA GLY A 80 -21.10 22.29 13.81
C GLY A 80 -22.14 21.57 12.94
N GLY A 81 -21.72 21.14 11.75
CA GLY A 81 -22.55 20.36 10.82
C GLY A 81 -22.77 18.92 11.34
N GLY A 82 -23.99 18.59 11.74
CA GLY A 82 -24.32 17.30 12.36
C GLY A 82 -24.40 16.13 11.36
N GLY A 83 -23.53 15.13 11.53
CA GLY A 83 -23.82 13.75 11.17
C GLY A 83 -24.66 13.09 12.28
N GLY A 84 -25.91 12.74 11.98
CA GLY A 84 -26.88 12.22 12.95
C GLY A 84 -26.51 10.85 13.52
N GLY A 85 -26.64 10.72 14.85
CA GLY A 85 -26.47 9.46 15.58
C GLY A 85 -26.93 9.58 17.04
N GLY A 86 -28.23 9.79 17.25
CA GLY A 86 -28.83 9.89 18.58
C GLY A 86 -30.22 9.27 18.64
N GLY A 87 -30.29 7.95 18.85
CA GLY A 87 -31.51 7.22 19.18
C GLY A 87 -31.30 6.44 20.46
N GLY A 88 -31.79 6.97 21.58
CA GLY A 88 -31.64 6.40 22.92
C GLY A 88 -32.38 5.07 23.10
N GLY A 89 -31.76 4.16 23.84
CA GLY A 89 -32.35 2.93 24.35
C GLY A 89 -31.88 2.71 25.79
N GLY A 90 -32.83 2.76 26.73
CA GLY A 90 -32.59 2.94 28.17
C GLY A 90 -31.91 1.77 28.90
N TYR A 91 -31.22 2.14 29.97
CA TYR A 91 -30.67 1.24 30.98
C TYR A 91 -31.80 0.65 31.83
N GLY A 92 -32.09 -0.64 31.65
CA GLY A 92 -32.94 -1.42 32.55
C GLY A 92 -32.08 -2.20 33.55
N SER A 93 -32.04 -1.74 34.80
CA SER A 93 -31.46 -2.49 35.92
C SER A 93 -32.33 -3.70 36.29
N ARG A 94 -31.72 -4.89 36.36
CA ARG A 94 -32.10 -6.11 37.12
C ARG A 94 -30.92 -7.07 36.91
N GLY A 95 -30.08 -7.43 37.88
CA GLY A 95 -30.37 -7.84 39.25
C GLY A 95 -30.44 -9.37 39.31
N GLY A 96 -29.38 -10.05 39.80
CA GLY A 96 -29.49 -11.38 40.43
C GLY A 96 -28.51 -12.49 40.02
N GLY A 97 -27.62 -12.87 40.97
CA GLY A 97 -27.06 -14.22 41.17
C GLY A 97 -25.84 -14.61 40.30
N GLY A 98 -24.66 -15.02 40.78
CA GLY A 98 -24.25 -15.49 42.10
C GLY A 98 -23.88 -16.96 42.06
N SER A 99 -22.60 -17.28 41.80
CA SER A 99 -21.84 -18.51 42.18
C SER A 99 -20.59 -18.56 41.29
N GLY A 100 -19.33 -18.52 41.74
CA GLY A 100 -18.75 -19.07 42.96
C GLY A 100 -17.89 -20.27 42.57
N GLY A 101 -16.55 -20.15 42.61
CA GLY A 101 -15.66 -21.31 42.66
C GLY A 101 -14.29 -21.19 41.98
N GLY A 102 -13.25 -20.88 42.79
CA GLY A 102 -11.82 -21.29 42.73
C GLY A 102 -11.11 -21.45 41.38
N GLY A 103 -10.01 -20.78 41.06
CA GLY A 103 -8.93 -20.29 41.91
C GLY A 103 -7.90 -21.39 42.17
N ARG A 104 -6.87 -21.52 41.30
CA ARG A 104 -5.49 -21.90 41.68
C ARG A 104 -4.48 -21.21 40.76
N SER A 105 -3.92 -20.14 41.30
CA SER A 105 -2.69 -19.48 40.87
C SER A 105 -1.47 -20.34 41.17
N TYR A 106 -0.44 -20.21 40.34
CA TYR A 106 0.95 -20.18 40.77
C TYR A 106 1.47 -18.74 40.55
N GLY A 107 1.81 -18.06 41.65
CA GLY A 107 2.65 -16.85 41.65
C GLY A 107 4.14 -17.21 41.56
N GLY A 108 5.10 -16.28 41.47
CA GLY A 108 5.08 -14.82 41.62
C GLY A 108 6.04 -14.13 40.64
N SER A 109 5.90 -12.82 40.40
CA SER A 109 6.56 -11.69 41.11
C SER A 109 8.08 -11.67 40.83
N TRP A 110 8.68 -10.69 40.14
CA TRP A 110 8.93 -9.27 40.47
C TRP A 110 8.84 -8.40 39.17
N GLY A 111 8.19 -7.22 39.06
CA GLY A 111 8.50 -5.90 39.65
C GLY A 111 9.82 -5.32 39.11
N GLY A 112 9.95 -4.23 38.33
CA GLY A 112 9.08 -3.21 37.76
C GLY A 112 9.97 -2.10 37.10
N GLY A 113 9.44 -1.31 36.15
CA GLY A 113 10.00 0.02 35.82
C GLY A 113 10.22 0.42 34.35
N ARG A 114 9.16 0.92 33.66
CA ARG A 114 9.05 2.20 32.90
C ARG A 114 10.20 2.56 31.91
N ARG A 115 10.02 2.78 30.59
CA ARG A 115 9.22 3.74 29.76
C ARG A 115 9.73 3.49 28.30
N SER A 116 9.12 3.84 27.17
CA SER A 116 7.86 4.46 26.73
C SER A 116 7.95 4.57 25.19
N GLY A 117 6.83 4.42 24.50
CA GLY A 117 6.58 5.01 23.16
C GLY A 117 6.56 4.00 22.01
N GLY A 118 5.46 3.77 21.29
CA GLY A 118 4.11 4.32 21.37
C GLY A 118 3.24 3.51 20.40
N GLY A 119 2.25 2.80 20.92
CA GLY A 119 1.38 1.90 20.16
C GLY A 119 0.12 2.62 19.68
N GLY A 120 -0.20 2.44 18.41
CA GLY A 120 -1.58 2.50 17.92
C GLY A 120 -2.26 1.18 18.27
N GLY A 121 -3.33 1.23 19.05
CA GLY A 121 -4.06 0.04 19.51
C GLY A 121 -4.76 -0.71 18.37
N PRO A 122 -5.06 -2.01 18.56
CA PRO A 122 -5.79 -2.81 17.58
C PRO A 122 -7.24 -2.31 17.51
N GLY A 123 -7.61 -1.65 16.42
CA GLY A 123 -8.99 -1.22 16.17
C GLY A 123 -9.19 0.23 15.72
N ALA A 124 -8.12 1.02 15.62
CA ALA A 124 -8.16 2.38 15.06
C ALA A 124 -8.03 2.38 13.52
N CYS A 125 -8.85 3.19 12.85
CA CYS A 125 -8.82 3.42 11.41
C CYS A 125 -7.45 3.96 10.98
N TYR A 126 -6.79 3.31 10.03
CA TYR A 126 -5.41 3.67 9.65
C TYR A 126 -5.29 5.03 8.92
N LYS A 127 -6.39 5.58 8.41
CA LYS A 127 -6.40 6.89 7.74
C LYS A 127 -6.60 8.08 8.69
N CYS A 128 -7.38 7.92 9.76
CA CYS A 128 -7.72 9.02 10.68
C CYS A 128 -7.41 8.73 12.15
N GLY A 129 -6.98 7.52 12.50
CA GLY A 129 -6.69 7.09 13.87
C GLY A 129 -7.92 6.78 14.73
N GLU A 130 -9.14 6.99 14.21
CA GLU A 130 -10.38 6.82 14.97
C GLU A 130 -10.86 5.36 14.97
N PRO A 131 -11.24 4.78 16.12
CA PRO A 131 -11.77 3.43 16.18
C PRO A 131 -13.22 3.36 15.67
N GLY A 132 -13.65 2.17 15.24
CA GLY A 132 -15.06 1.90 14.90
C GLY A 132 -15.41 1.87 13.40
N HIS A 133 -14.44 2.10 12.51
CA HIS A 133 -14.58 1.87 11.07
C HIS A 133 -13.22 1.48 10.45
N MET A 134 -13.24 0.78 9.31
CA MET A 134 -12.01 0.49 8.57
C MET A 134 -11.64 1.68 7.67
N ALA A 135 -10.36 1.83 7.32
CA ALA A 135 -9.84 2.94 6.52
C ALA A 135 -10.49 3.13 5.13
N ARG A 136 -11.24 2.15 4.64
CA ARG A 136 -12.04 2.23 3.41
C ARG A 136 -13.41 2.86 3.63
N ASP A 137 -14.01 2.65 4.80
CA ASP A 137 -15.28 3.25 5.22
C ASP A 137 -15.02 4.52 6.04
N CYS A 138 -13.82 5.10 5.89
CA CYS A 138 -13.45 6.35 6.51
C CYS A 138 -14.33 7.44 5.88
N PRO A 139 -15.26 8.06 6.65
CA PRO A 139 -16.17 9.06 6.11
C PRO A 139 -15.44 10.31 5.59
N SER A 140 -14.14 10.42 5.87
CA SER A 140 -13.23 11.42 5.31
C SER A 140 -12.73 11.08 3.89
N ALA A 141 -13.16 9.98 3.28
CA ALA A 141 -12.71 9.53 1.97
C ALA A 141 -13.80 9.66 0.90
N ASP A 142 -14.06 10.87 0.41
CA ASP A 142 -14.57 11.02 -0.96
C ASP A 142 -14.19 12.35 -1.61
N GLY A 143 -13.73 12.23 -2.84
CA GLY A 143 -13.35 13.30 -3.75
C GLY A 143 -12.86 12.72 -5.07
N GLY A 144 -13.75 12.07 -5.84
CA GLY A 144 -13.44 11.57 -7.18
C GLY A 144 -14.63 10.87 -7.86
N GLY A 145 -15.51 11.65 -8.50
CA GLY A 145 -16.79 11.22 -9.06
C GLY A 145 -16.74 10.34 -10.32
N GLY A 146 -17.84 9.62 -10.55
CA GLY A 146 -18.11 8.90 -11.79
C GLY A 146 -18.85 9.73 -12.83
N TYR A 147 -18.69 9.37 -14.10
CA TYR A 147 -19.64 9.64 -15.17
C TYR A 147 -19.64 8.47 -16.16
N GLY A 148 -20.84 7.99 -16.50
CA GLY A 148 -21.09 7.11 -17.63
C GLY A 148 -21.91 7.85 -18.69
N GLY A 149 -21.67 7.56 -19.97
CA GLY A 149 -22.57 7.95 -21.06
C GLY A 149 -21.93 8.09 -22.45
N GLY A 150 -21.94 6.99 -23.22
CA GLY A 150 -22.16 6.86 -24.68
C GLY A 150 -21.48 7.80 -25.71
N GLY A 151 -20.74 7.20 -26.65
CA GLY A 151 -20.35 7.84 -27.92
C GLY A 151 -19.50 6.93 -28.81
N TYR A 152 -20.02 6.62 -29.99
CA TYR A 152 -19.47 5.79 -31.08
C TYR A 152 -18.15 6.32 -31.68
N GLY A 153 -17.34 5.40 -32.23
CA GLY A 153 -16.54 5.68 -33.42
C GLY A 153 -15.01 5.57 -33.29
N GLY A 154 -14.45 4.60 -34.04
CA GLY A 154 -13.23 4.82 -34.82
C GLY A 154 -11.89 4.50 -34.15
N GLY A 155 -11.17 3.53 -34.71
CA GLY A 155 -9.82 3.15 -34.29
C GLY A 155 -8.73 4.20 -34.57
N GLY A 156 -7.56 3.96 -34.00
CA GLY A 156 -6.36 4.75 -34.26
C GLY A 156 -5.22 4.37 -33.33
N TYR A 157 -4.31 3.54 -33.84
CA TYR A 157 -2.95 3.35 -33.33
C TYR A 157 -2.20 4.68 -33.39
N GLY A 158 -1.47 5.03 -32.33
CA GLY A 158 -0.60 6.21 -32.34
C GLY A 158 -0.06 6.57 -30.96
N GLY A 159 1.23 6.29 -30.75
CA GLY A 159 1.95 6.75 -29.57
C GLY A 159 2.12 8.26 -29.55
N GLY A 160 2.15 8.82 -28.33
CA GLY A 160 2.46 10.21 -28.08
C GLY A 160 2.53 10.45 -26.57
N ALA A 161 3.73 10.79 -26.09
CA ALA A 161 3.95 11.27 -24.73
C ALA A 161 3.10 12.52 -24.48
N ALA A 162 2.28 12.50 -23.44
CA ALA A 162 1.49 13.64 -22.98
C ALA A 162 1.95 14.03 -21.57
N GLY A 163 2.22 15.32 -21.41
CA GLY A 163 2.89 15.93 -20.27
C GLY A 163 2.19 15.78 -18.92
N ASP A 164 3.04 15.85 -17.89
CA ASP A 164 2.71 15.71 -16.49
C ASP A 164 1.71 16.76 -16.01
N ALA A 165 0.45 16.35 -15.83
CA ALA A 165 -0.40 16.91 -14.79
C ALA A 165 -0.07 16.20 -13.47
N PRO A 166 -0.05 16.89 -12.31
CA PRO A 166 0.07 16.24 -11.01
C PRO A 166 -1.26 15.53 -10.72
N THR A 167 -1.45 14.39 -11.37
CA THR A 167 -2.48 13.45 -10.99
C THR A 167 -2.19 13.01 -9.56
N THR A 168 -3.22 12.93 -8.73
CA THR A 168 -3.24 12.19 -7.46
C THR A 168 -3.09 10.69 -7.76
N GLY A 169 -2.01 10.37 -8.47
CA GLY A 169 -1.80 9.13 -9.18
C GLY A 169 -1.44 8.03 -8.20
N GLU A 170 -2.16 6.92 -8.33
CA GLU A 170 -1.78 5.64 -7.76
C GLU A 170 -0.27 5.45 -7.80
N HIS A 171 0.27 5.05 -6.65
CA HIS A 171 1.65 4.68 -6.52
C HIS A 171 2.01 3.62 -7.57
N ARG A 172 2.68 4.01 -8.66
CA ARG A 172 3.29 3.10 -9.63
C ARG A 172 4.48 2.39 -8.97
N MET A 173 4.17 1.37 -8.20
CA MET A 173 5.12 0.49 -7.52
C MET A 173 5.48 -0.61 -8.52
N GLY A 174 6.57 -0.42 -9.26
CA GLY A 174 7.07 -1.50 -10.09
C GLY A 174 7.75 -2.58 -9.27
N THR A 175 7.75 -3.79 -9.81
CA THR A 175 8.17 -5.02 -9.13
C THR A 175 8.41 -6.09 -10.16
N THR A 176 9.41 -6.93 -9.90
CA THR A 176 9.61 -8.18 -10.60
C THR A 176 9.48 -9.32 -9.61
N ILE A 177 8.50 -10.19 -9.84
CA ILE A 177 8.36 -11.45 -9.12
C ILE A 177 8.30 -12.61 -10.11
N VAL A 178 8.92 -13.72 -9.75
CA VAL A 178 8.95 -14.94 -10.54
C VAL A 178 8.81 -16.15 -9.63
N GLY A 179 8.20 -17.21 -10.15
CA GLY A 179 8.25 -18.54 -9.57
C GLY A 179 8.45 -19.58 -10.66
N VAL A 180 9.29 -20.58 -10.39
CA VAL A 180 9.56 -21.71 -11.30
C VAL A 180 9.48 -23.03 -10.53
N CYS A 181 8.73 -24.00 -11.08
CA CYS A 181 8.74 -25.38 -10.62
C CYS A 181 9.95 -26.12 -11.18
N TYR A 182 10.59 -26.94 -10.35
CA TYR A 182 11.72 -27.78 -10.74
C TYR A 182 11.52 -29.20 -10.20
N GLU A 183 12.39 -30.15 -10.56
CA GLU A 183 12.30 -31.52 -10.04
C GLU A 183 12.53 -31.55 -8.52
N GLY A 184 11.44 -31.74 -7.78
CA GLY A 184 11.46 -31.86 -6.31
C GLY A 184 10.96 -30.63 -5.55
N GLY A 185 10.65 -29.51 -6.21
CA GLY A 185 10.24 -28.30 -5.51
C GLY A 185 9.89 -27.10 -6.37
N VAL A 186 9.95 -25.92 -5.74
CA VAL A 186 9.76 -24.62 -6.41
C VAL A 186 10.83 -23.63 -5.98
N VAL A 187 11.19 -22.72 -6.88
CA VAL A 187 12.03 -21.56 -6.58
C VAL A 187 11.21 -20.30 -6.84
N LEU A 188 11.10 -19.45 -5.82
CA LEU A 188 10.54 -18.11 -5.92
C LEU A 188 11.67 -17.09 -5.99
N GLY A 189 11.49 -16.03 -6.78
CA GLY A 189 12.44 -14.94 -6.94
C GLY A 189 11.74 -13.59 -6.95
N ALA A 190 12.39 -12.58 -6.38
CA ALA A 190 11.92 -11.21 -6.42
C ALA A 190 13.07 -10.20 -6.35
N ASP A 191 12.85 -9.04 -6.95
CA ASP A 191 13.66 -7.86 -6.71
C ASP A 191 13.32 -7.21 -5.35
N SER A 192 14.06 -6.16 -4.97
CA SER A 192 13.93 -5.52 -3.65
C SER A 192 13.60 -4.04 -3.68
N ARG A 193 13.31 -3.48 -4.86
CA ARG A 193 13.00 -2.06 -5.00
C ARG A 193 11.52 -1.81 -4.77
N THR A 194 11.20 -0.77 -4.00
CA THR A 194 9.84 -0.23 -3.90
C THR A 194 9.92 1.24 -4.26
N SER A 195 9.29 1.62 -5.36
CA SER A 195 9.36 2.97 -5.94
C SER A 195 8.02 3.70 -5.83
N THR A 196 8.05 4.96 -5.41
CA THR A 196 6.92 5.88 -5.53
C THR A 196 7.16 6.75 -6.74
N GLY A 197 6.62 6.35 -7.89
CA GLY A 197 6.97 6.96 -9.17
C GLY A 197 8.47 6.79 -9.44
N MET A 198 9.18 7.88 -9.67
CA MET A 198 10.63 7.87 -9.93
C MET A 198 11.49 7.78 -8.66
N TYR A 199 10.91 8.01 -7.48
CA TYR A 199 11.64 7.97 -6.22
C TYR A 199 11.69 6.55 -5.65
N VAL A 200 12.89 6.05 -5.34
CA VAL A 200 13.04 4.75 -4.67
C VAL A 200 12.81 4.91 -3.17
N ALA A 201 11.62 4.55 -2.70
CA ALA A 201 11.22 4.64 -1.29
C ALA A 201 11.90 3.58 -0.42
N ASN A 202 12.11 2.37 -0.94
CA ASN A 202 12.87 1.32 -0.26
C ASN A 202 13.74 0.55 -1.28
N ARG A 203 15.02 0.36 -0.97
CA ARG A 203 15.99 -0.34 -1.83
C ARG A 203 16.11 -1.84 -1.53
N ALA A 204 15.63 -2.29 -0.38
CA ALA A 204 15.87 -3.63 0.14
C ALA A 204 14.59 -4.32 0.65
N SER A 205 13.42 -4.00 0.10
CA SER A 205 12.14 -4.59 0.52
C SER A 205 12.09 -6.09 0.24
N ASP A 206 11.58 -6.87 1.20
CA ASP A 206 11.38 -8.30 1.02
C ASP A 206 9.97 -8.58 0.49
N LYS A 207 9.91 -8.93 -0.79
CA LYS A 207 8.64 -9.19 -1.50
C LYS A 207 8.21 -10.65 -1.44
N ILE A 208 9.05 -11.54 -0.90
CA ILE A 208 8.73 -12.95 -0.73
C ILE A 208 8.35 -13.17 0.73
N THR A 209 7.06 -13.37 0.95
CA THR A 209 6.46 -13.42 2.28
C THR A 209 6.09 -14.85 2.64
N GLN A 210 6.54 -15.29 3.82
CA GLN A 210 6.19 -16.60 4.35
C GLN A 210 4.72 -16.61 4.79
N LEU A 211 3.96 -17.63 4.37
CA LEU A 211 2.60 -17.86 4.82
C LEU A 211 2.54 -19.01 5.84
N THR A 212 3.23 -20.11 5.53
CA THR A 212 3.46 -21.25 6.42
C THR A 212 4.90 -21.74 6.22
N ASP A 213 5.31 -22.80 6.94
CA ASP A 213 6.65 -23.38 6.77
C ASP A 213 6.90 -23.95 5.37
N ASN A 214 5.84 -24.28 4.64
CA ASN A 214 5.90 -24.92 3.32
C ASN A 214 5.31 -24.08 2.18
N VAL A 215 4.77 -22.89 2.46
CA VAL A 215 4.14 -22.01 1.46
C VAL A 215 4.58 -20.57 1.62
N TYR A 216 4.99 -19.97 0.50
CA TYR A 216 5.41 -18.58 0.39
C TYR A 216 4.61 -17.88 -0.72
N VAL A 217 4.56 -16.56 -0.64
CA VAL A 217 3.93 -15.73 -1.65
C VAL A 217 4.82 -14.58 -2.06
N CYS A 218 4.97 -14.39 -3.36
CA CYS A 218 5.55 -13.19 -3.94
C CYS A 218 4.47 -12.13 -4.12
N ARG A 219 4.75 -10.91 -3.69
CA ARG A 219 3.80 -9.80 -3.67
C ARG A 219 4.14 -8.77 -4.75
N SER A 220 3.15 -8.41 -5.59
CA SER A 220 3.24 -7.32 -6.58
C SER A 220 1.96 -6.48 -6.61
N GLY A 221 2.09 -5.21 -7.00
CA GLY A 221 1.02 -4.22 -6.93
C GLY A 221 1.14 -3.36 -5.66
N SER A 222 0.00 -2.92 -5.12
CA SER A 222 -0.04 -2.10 -3.91
C SER A 222 0.61 -2.84 -2.74
N ALA A 223 1.65 -2.22 -2.17
CA ALA A 223 2.39 -2.80 -1.05
C ALA A 223 1.47 -3.00 0.17
N ALA A 224 0.57 -2.05 0.43
CA ALA A 224 -0.38 -2.11 1.54
C ALA A 224 -1.37 -3.27 1.36
N ASP A 225 -1.98 -3.37 0.18
CA ASP A 225 -3.00 -4.40 -0.10
C ASP A 225 -2.40 -5.80 0.03
N THR A 226 -1.27 -6.02 -0.64
CA THR A 226 -0.63 -7.34 -0.66
C THR A 226 -0.08 -7.77 0.71
N GLN A 227 0.40 -6.83 1.54
CA GLN A 227 0.79 -7.12 2.93
C GLN A 227 -0.39 -7.55 3.77
N VAL A 228 -1.48 -6.78 3.74
CA VAL A 228 -2.69 -7.07 4.53
C VAL A 228 -3.29 -8.41 4.12
N ILE A 229 -3.41 -8.69 2.81
CA ILE A 229 -3.87 -9.99 2.32
C ILE A 229 -2.97 -11.10 2.87
N SER A 230 -1.65 -10.94 2.81
CA SER A 230 -0.71 -11.97 3.26
C SER A 230 -0.83 -12.25 4.76
N ASP A 231 -1.07 -11.22 5.57
CA ASP A 231 -1.24 -11.34 7.02
C ASP A 231 -2.56 -12.05 7.39
N TYR A 232 -3.67 -11.72 6.73
CA TYR A 232 -4.94 -12.44 6.90
C TYR A 232 -4.81 -13.91 6.50
N ILE A 233 -4.15 -14.18 5.37
CA ILE A 233 -3.97 -15.54 4.87
C ILE A 233 -3.09 -16.34 5.82
N ARG A 234 -2.00 -15.75 6.33
CA ARG A 234 -1.16 -16.36 7.36
C ARG A 234 -2.00 -16.73 8.59
N TYR A 235 -2.81 -15.80 9.09
CA TYR A 235 -3.73 -16.05 10.21
C TYR A 235 -4.66 -17.24 9.96
N PHE A 236 -5.37 -17.26 8.83
CA PHE A 236 -6.30 -18.34 8.49
C PHE A 236 -5.60 -19.69 8.29
N LEU A 237 -4.41 -19.70 7.69
CA LEU A 237 -3.62 -20.92 7.49
C LEU A 237 -3.11 -21.49 8.82
N HIS A 238 -2.69 -20.65 9.76
CA HIS A 238 -2.31 -21.12 11.10
C HIS A 238 -3.52 -21.68 11.85
N GLN A 239 -4.68 -21.01 11.81
CA GLN A 239 -5.90 -21.53 12.43
C GLN A 239 -6.29 -22.88 11.82
N HIS A 240 -6.26 -23.01 10.49
CA HIS A 240 -6.55 -24.25 9.78
C HIS A 240 -5.57 -25.37 10.18
N THR A 241 -4.28 -25.05 10.29
CA THR A 241 -3.24 -26.01 10.70
C THR A 241 -3.44 -26.49 12.13
N ILE A 242 -3.81 -25.60 13.05
CA ILE A 242 -4.10 -25.94 14.46
C ILE A 242 -5.35 -26.82 14.56
N GLN A 243 -6.41 -26.51 13.80
CA GLN A 243 -7.66 -27.27 13.85
C GLN A 243 -7.53 -28.69 13.28
N LEU A 244 -6.79 -28.86 12.19
CA LEU A 244 -6.65 -30.15 11.52
C LEU A 244 -5.43 -30.95 11.99
N GLY A 245 -4.51 -30.33 12.74
CA GLY A 245 -3.26 -30.97 13.18
C GLY A 245 -2.31 -31.33 12.04
N GLN A 246 -2.47 -30.73 10.85
CA GLN A 246 -1.63 -30.99 9.67
C GLN A 246 -1.34 -29.69 8.89
N PRO A 247 -0.16 -29.57 8.26
CA PRO A 247 0.17 -28.42 7.42
C PRO A 247 -0.82 -28.23 6.27
N ALA A 248 -1.14 -26.97 5.97
CA ALA A 248 -1.97 -26.64 4.82
C ALA A 248 -1.27 -26.99 3.50
N THR A 249 -2.06 -27.44 2.52
CA THR A 249 -1.56 -27.67 1.16
C THR A 249 -1.41 -26.36 0.40
N VAL A 250 -0.58 -26.35 -0.65
CA VAL A 250 -0.37 -25.14 -1.47
C VAL A 250 -1.69 -24.69 -2.11
N LYS A 251 -2.55 -25.64 -2.50
CA LYS A 251 -3.89 -25.37 -3.04
C LYS A 251 -4.80 -24.63 -2.07
N VAL A 252 -4.80 -25.01 -0.79
CA VAL A 252 -5.62 -24.33 0.22
C VAL A 252 -5.17 -22.87 0.37
N ALA A 253 -3.86 -22.64 0.50
CA ALA A 253 -3.31 -21.29 0.58
C ALA A 253 -3.66 -20.44 -0.65
N ALA A 254 -3.48 -20.98 -1.85
CA ALA A 254 -3.76 -20.26 -3.09
C ALA A 254 -5.26 -19.98 -3.25
N ASN A 255 -6.14 -20.90 -2.85
CA ASN A 255 -7.59 -20.68 -2.91
C ASN A 255 -8.06 -19.62 -1.90
N LEU A 256 -7.47 -19.57 -0.70
CA LEU A 256 -7.78 -18.50 0.27
C LEU A 256 -7.37 -17.13 -0.28
N ILE A 257 -6.18 -17.02 -0.90
CA ILE A 257 -5.72 -15.78 -1.54
C ILE A 257 -6.68 -15.37 -2.66
N ARG A 258 -7.06 -16.32 -3.52
CA ARG A 258 -8.04 -16.11 -4.58
C ARG A 258 -9.36 -15.55 -4.05
N LEU A 259 -9.89 -16.10 -2.95
CA LEU A 259 -11.15 -15.63 -2.37
C LEU A 259 -11.06 -14.16 -1.92
N LEU A 260 -10.02 -13.80 -1.18
CA LEU A 260 -9.84 -12.42 -0.72
C LEU A 260 -9.59 -11.45 -1.88
N ALA A 261 -8.73 -11.83 -2.83
CA ALA A 261 -8.42 -11.02 -4.00
C ALA A 261 -9.65 -10.83 -4.91
N TYR A 262 -10.40 -11.89 -5.20
CA TYR A 262 -11.56 -11.84 -6.09
C TYR A 262 -12.72 -11.04 -5.50
N GLN A 263 -13.04 -11.24 -4.22
CA GLN A 263 -14.12 -10.53 -3.54
C GLN A 263 -13.88 -9.01 -3.50
N ASN A 264 -12.61 -8.61 -3.47
CA ASN A 264 -12.20 -7.21 -3.37
C ASN A 264 -11.49 -6.72 -4.63
N LYS A 265 -11.69 -7.36 -5.79
CA LYS A 265 -10.94 -7.08 -7.04
C LYS A 265 -11.05 -5.63 -7.53
N ASN A 266 -12.14 -4.94 -7.20
CA ASN A 266 -12.35 -3.53 -7.58
C ASN A 266 -11.68 -2.56 -6.61
N MET A 267 -11.17 -3.04 -5.48
CA MET A 267 -10.68 -2.24 -4.36
C MET A 267 -9.24 -2.58 -3.96
N LEU A 268 -8.68 -3.66 -4.52
CA LEU A 268 -7.31 -4.12 -4.26
C LEU A 268 -6.55 -4.16 -5.56
N GLN A 269 -5.30 -3.71 -5.50
CA GLN A 269 -4.34 -3.88 -6.59
C GLN A 269 -3.30 -4.93 -6.17
N ALA A 270 -3.69 -6.21 -6.19
CA ALA A 270 -2.86 -7.31 -5.72
C ALA A 270 -2.61 -8.35 -6.82
N GLY A 271 -1.38 -8.39 -7.33
CA GLY A 271 -0.87 -9.50 -8.13
C GLY A 271 0.03 -10.37 -7.26
N MET A 272 -0.27 -11.65 -7.14
CA MET A 272 0.46 -12.54 -6.23
C MET A 272 0.88 -13.83 -6.94
N ILE A 273 2.04 -14.36 -6.60
CA ILE A 273 2.47 -15.70 -7.01
C ILE A 273 2.64 -16.53 -5.75
N VAL A 274 1.85 -17.59 -5.63
CA VAL A 274 1.91 -18.53 -4.51
C VAL A 274 2.76 -19.71 -4.92
N GLY A 275 3.85 -19.95 -4.20
CA GLY A 275 4.73 -21.09 -4.40
C GLY A 275 4.88 -21.87 -3.11
N GLY A 276 4.83 -23.18 -3.19
CA GLY A 276 5.10 -24.02 -2.04
C GLY A 276 5.33 -25.47 -2.43
N TRP A 277 5.57 -26.27 -1.41
CA TRP A 277 5.69 -27.71 -1.52
C TRP A 277 4.73 -28.38 -0.55
N ASP A 278 4.08 -29.44 -0.99
CA ASP A 278 3.32 -30.31 -0.11
C ASP A 278 3.56 -31.79 -0.42
N LYS A 279 3.34 -32.65 0.59
CA LYS A 279 3.58 -34.09 0.49
C LYS A 279 2.66 -34.83 -0.49
N TYR A 280 1.59 -34.19 -0.97
CA TYR A 280 0.60 -34.83 -1.82
C TYR A 280 0.87 -34.58 -3.31
N GLU A 281 1.20 -33.34 -3.67
CA GLU A 281 1.39 -32.91 -5.06
C GLU A 281 2.76 -32.32 -5.35
N GLY A 282 3.66 -32.30 -4.36
CA GLY A 282 5.01 -31.77 -4.50
C GLY A 282 5.04 -30.25 -4.66
N GLY A 283 5.98 -29.78 -5.47
CA GLY A 283 6.16 -28.36 -5.79
C GLY A 283 5.04 -27.83 -6.67
N GLN A 284 4.37 -26.75 -6.24
CA GLN A 284 3.29 -26.13 -6.99
C GLN A 284 3.42 -24.61 -7.02
N ILE A 285 3.07 -24.04 -8.18
CA ILE A 285 2.99 -22.59 -8.38
C ILE A 285 1.60 -22.22 -8.87
N PHE A 286 1.03 -21.20 -8.22
CA PHE A 286 -0.24 -20.60 -8.59
C PHE A 286 -0.06 -19.09 -8.80
N SER A 287 -0.40 -18.62 -10.00
CA SER A 287 -0.51 -17.20 -10.31
C SER A 287 -1.90 -16.69 -9.94
N VAL A 288 -1.95 -15.59 -9.20
CA VAL A 288 -3.15 -14.84 -8.86
C VAL A 288 -3.00 -13.43 -9.44
N PRO A 289 -3.49 -13.18 -10.67
CA PRO A 289 -3.42 -11.86 -11.27
C PRO A 289 -4.40 -10.89 -10.60
N LEU A 290 -4.34 -9.61 -10.98
CA LEU A 290 -5.18 -8.52 -10.44
C LEU A 290 -6.69 -8.82 -10.47
N GLY A 291 -7.16 -9.65 -11.41
CA GLY A 291 -8.56 -10.06 -11.49
C GLY A 291 -9.03 -11.05 -10.42
N GLY A 292 -8.12 -11.53 -9.57
CA GLY A 292 -8.42 -12.50 -8.51
C GLY A 292 -8.74 -13.92 -9.02
N THR A 293 -8.37 -14.24 -10.27
CA THR A 293 -8.43 -15.62 -10.76
C THR A 293 -7.25 -16.43 -10.20
N ILE A 294 -7.24 -17.75 -10.43
CA ILE A 294 -6.12 -18.61 -10.04
C ILE A 294 -5.72 -19.46 -11.24
N LEU A 295 -4.42 -19.53 -11.52
CA LEU A 295 -3.86 -20.35 -12.59
C LEU A 295 -2.69 -21.18 -12.04
N LYS A 296 -2.80 -22.51 -12.11
CA LYS A 296 -1.66 -23.40 -11.86
C LYS A 296 -0.76 -23.37 -13.09
N GLN A 297 0.51 -23.08 -12.91
CA GLN A 297 1.45 -22.96 -14.03
C GLN A 297 2.82 -23.57 -13.64
N PRO A 298 3.61 -24.09 -14.60
CA PRO A 298 4.95 -24.58 -14.33
C PRO A 298 5.92 -23.44 -13.96
N PHE A 299 5.65 -22.24 -14.43
CA PHE A 299 6.28 -21.01 -14.00
C PHE A 299 5.26 -19.88 -13.99
N ALA A 300 5.50 -18.85 -13.18
CA ALA A 300 4.70 -17.64 -13.15
C ALA A 300 5.62 -16.43 -13.05
N ILE A 301 5.25 -15.36 -13.74
CA ILE A 301 5.91 -14.05 -13.67
C ILE A 301 4.86 -12.98 -13.39
N GLY A 302 5.25 -11.94 -12.66
CA GLY A 302 4.34 -10.86 -12.29
C GLY A 302 5.04 -9.56 -11.94
N GLY A 303 4.24 -8.50 -11.83
CA GLY A 303 4.68 -7.12 -11.61
C GLY A 303 5.02 -6.38 -12.92
N SER A 304 5.54 -5.16 -12.82
CA SER A 304 5.90 -4.36 -14.00
C SER A 304 7.01 -4.98 -14.83
N GLY A 305 7.98 -5.65 -14.18
CA GLY A 305 9.13 -6.24 -14.85
C GLY A 305 8.81 -7.51 -15.62
N SER A 306 7.64 -8.13 -15.43
CA SER A 306 7.28 -9.36 -16.13
C SER A 306 7.09 -9.17 -17.63
N SER A 307 6.75 -7.96 -18.10
CA SER A 307 6.55 -7.67 -19.52
C SER A 307 7.81 -7.94 -20.37
N TYR A 308 9.00 -7.74 -19.79
CA TYR A 308 10.29 -7.97 -20.43
C TYR A 308 10.70 -9.45 -20.45
N LEU A 309 10.01 -10.31 -19.70
CA LEU A 309 10.47 -11.65 -19.39
C LEU A 309 9.83 -12.75 -20.23
N TYR A 310 8.63 -12.54 -20.80
CA TYR A 310 7.90 -13.57 -21.53
C TYR A 310 8.75 -14.29 -22.59
N ALA A 311 9.42 -13.54 -23.46
CA ALA A 311 10.24 -14.11 -24.53
C ALA A 311 11.44 -14.91 -24.01
N LEU A 312 12.05 -14.48 -22.90
CA LEU A 312 13.16 -15.21 -22.28
C LEU A 312 12.67 -16.53 -21.68
N LEU A 313 11.55 -16.51 -20.96
CA LEU A 313 11.01 -17.71 -20.33
C LEU A 313 10.56 -18.72 -21.37
N ASP A 314 9.90 -18.29 -22.46
CA ASP A 314 9.45 -19.19 -23.52
C ASP A 314 10.62 -19.91 -24.22
N HIS A 315 11.79 -19.28 -24.30
CA HIS A 315 12.96 -19.85 -24.95
C HIS A 315 13.86 -20.67 -24.01
N GLU A 316 14.04 -20.23 -22.76
CA GLU A 316 15.02 -20.83 -21.84
C GLU A 316 14.42 -21.77 -20.80
N TRP A 317 13.12 -21.65 -20.50
CA TRP A 317 12.48 -22.56 -19.57
C TRP A 317 12.40 -23.97 -20.16
N LYS A 318 12.65 -24.97 -19.32
CA LYS A 318 12.64 -26.39 -19.67
C LYS A 318 11.93 -27.14 -18.56
N GLU A 319 11.16 -28.14 -18.96
CA GLU A 319 10.59 -29.10 -18.03
C GLU A 319 11.70 -29.95 -17.41
N GLY A 320 11.57 -30.31 -16.13
CA GLY A 320 12.54 -31.18 -15.46
C GLY A 320 13.87 -30.51 -15.08
N MET A 321 13.91 -29.18 -14.89
CA MET A 321 15.12 -28.52 -14.38
C MET A 321 15.54 -29.07 -13.02
N SER A 322 16.84 -29.17 -12.79
CA SER A 322 17.39 -29.41 -11.45
C SER A 322 17.23 -28.17 -10.55
N GLN A 323 17.36 -28.35 -9.24
CA GLN A 323 17.30 -27.24 -8.27
C GLN A 323 18.29 -26.12 -8.59
N GLU A 324 19.54 -26.48 -8.90
CA GLU A 324 20.60 -25.51 -9.16
C GLU A 324 20.38 -24.74 -10.47
N GLU A 325 19.88 -25.42 -11.50
CA GLU A 325 19.52 -24.80 -12.78
C GLU A 325 18.35 -23.84 -12.59
N ALA A 326 17.31 -24.25 -11.87
CA ALA A 326 16.15 -23.41 -11.58
C ALA A 326 16.55 -22.16 -10.76
N GLU A 327 17.43 -22.32 -9.77
CA GLU A 327 17.91 -21.20 -8.95
C GLU A 327 18.72 -20.20 -9.79
N LYS A 328 19.66 -20.67 -10.63
CA LYS A 328 20.41 -19.82 -11.56
C LYS A 328 19.50 -19.14 -12.58
N PHE A 329 18.52 -19.88 -13.10
CA PHE A 329 17.54 -19.36 -14.05
C PHE A 329 16.70 -18.24 -13.44
N VAL A 330 16.18 -18.43 -12.23
CA VAL A 330 15.42 -17.40 -11.51
C VAL A 330 16.27 -16.14 -11.27
N VAL A 331 17.53 -16.28 -10.85
CA VAL A 331 18.44 -15.13 -10.65
C VAL A 331 18.68 -14.38 -11.96
N LYS A 332 18.91 -15.10 -13.06
CA LYS A 332 19.09 -14.51 -14.40
C LYS A 332 17.84 -13.79 -14.89
N VAL A 333 16.67 -14.38 -14.69
CA VAL A 333 15.37 -13.79 -15.08
C VAL A 333 15.14 -12.48 -14.31
N VAL A 334 15.33 -12.48 -13.00
CA VAL A 334 15.13 -11.26 -12.20
C VAL A 334 16.17 -10.20 -12.55
N SER A 335 17.43 -10.56 -12.77
CA SER A 335 18.46 -9.58 -13.14
C SER A 335 18.18 -8.93 -14.50
N LEU A 336 17.68 -9.68 -15.50
CA LEU A 336 17.31 -9.11 -16.79
C LEU A 336 16.17 -8.10 -16.66
N ALA A 337 15.15 -8.43 -15.87
CA ALA A 337 14.05 -7.50 -15.61
C ALA A 337 14.55 -6.25 -14.88
N MET A 338 15.46 -6.38 -13.91
CA MET A 338 16.04 -5.24 -13.20
C MET A 338 16.82 -4.29 -14.11
N ALA A 339 17.48 -4.81 -15.15
CA ALA A 339 18.20 -4.01 -16.13
C ALA A 339 17.29 -3.21 -17.08
N ARG A 340 16.03 -3.65 -17.28
CA ARG A 340 15.09 -3.04 -18.24
C ARG A 340 13.94 -2.28 -17.59
N ASP A 341 13.46 -2.74 -16.45
CA ASP A 341 12.36 -2.14 -15.70
C ASP A 341 12.90 -1.15 -14.66
N GLY A 342 12.72 0.15 -14.92
CA GLY A 342 13.19 1.21 -14.01
C GLY A 342 12.57 1.17 -12.62
N ALA A 343 11.42 0.51 -12.47
CA ALA A 343 10.73 0.39 -11.20
C ALA A 343 11.10 -0.89 -10.41
N SER A 344 11.86 -1.80 -11.04
CA SER A 344 12.50 -2.93 -10.38
C SER A 344 13.99 -2.64 -10.11
N GLY A 345 14.59 -3.31 -9.13
CA GLY A 345 16.04 -3.17 -8.88
C GLY A 345 16.50 -3.56 -7.47
N GLY A 346 17.74 -3.19 -7.16
CA GLY A 346 18.35 -3.46 -5.86
C GLY A 346 19.04 -4.81 -5.81
N VAL A 347 18.53 -5.74 -5.02
CA VAL A 347 19.07 -7.09 -4.84
C VAL A 347 18.07 -8.14 -5.30
N VAL A 348 18.56 -9.34 -5.62
CA VAL A 348 17.70 -10.49 -5.88
C VAL A 348 17.61 -11.32 -4.63
N ARG A 349 16.38 -11.66 -4.23
CA ARG A 349 16.11 -12.65 -3.19
C ARG A 349 15.45 -13.86 -3.81
N THR A 350 15.88 -15.05 -3.41
CA THR A 350 15.23 -16.29 -3.80
C THR A 350 14.85 -17.13 -2.60
N VAL A 351 13.79 -17.91 -2.75
CA VAL A 351 13.33 -18.89 -1.77
C VAL A 351 13.08 -20.20 -2.49
N THR A 352 13.87 -21.20 -2.15
CA THR A 352 13.75 -22.57 -2.66
C THR A 352 12.99 -23.40 -1.63
N ILE A 353 11.95 -24.11 -2.08
CA ILE A 353 11.02 -24.86 -1.22
C ILE A 353 10.90 -26.28 -1.78
N ASN A 354 11.25 -27.27 -0.97
CA ASN A 354 11.22 -28.68 -1.34
C ASN A 354 10.83 -29.56 -0.14
N ALA A 355 10.98 -30.89 -0.27
CA ALA A 355 10.69 -31.86 0.78
C ALA A 355 11.59 -31.72 2.03
N ASP A 356 12.84 -31.28 1.83
CA ASP A 356 13.84 -31.14 2.91
C ASP A 356 13.62 -29.86 3.73
N GLY A 357 12.95 -28.86 3.14
CA GLY A 357 12.55 -27.63 3.80
C GLY A 357 12.69 -26.40 2.91
N VAL A 358 13.06 -25.28 3.52
CA VAL A 358 13.15 -23.99 2.86
C VAL A 358 14.55 -23.42 2.95
N LYS A 359 15.11 -23.01 1.82
CA LYS A 359 16.38 -22.30 1.72
C LYS A 359 16.15 -20.90 1.15
N ARG A 360 16.60 -19.88 1.85
CA ARG A 360 16.55 -18.48 1.39
C ARG A 360 17.94 -18.05 0.97
N ASN A 361 18.07 -17.49 -0.22
CA ASN A 361 19.32 -16.94 -0.72
C ASN A 361 19.18 -15.43 -0.99
N PHE A 362 20.32 -14.75 -0.89
CA PHE A 362 20.45 -13.32 -1.11
C PHE A 362 21.59 -13.10 -2.11
N TYR A 363 21.29 -12.41 -3.20
CA TYR A 363 22.26 -12.06 -4.23
C TYR A 363 22.46 -10.54 -4.23
N PRO A 364 23.63 -10.08 -3.78
CA PRO A 364 24.01 -8.67 -3.87
C PRO A 364 23.96 -8.18 -5.32
N GLY A 365 23.51 -6.93 -5.53
CA GLY A 365 23.37 -6.35 -6.87
C GLY A 365 24.68 -6.29 -7.67
N ASP A 366 25.80 -6.07 -6.98
CA ASP A 366 27.17 -6.06 -7.53
C ASP A 366 27.65 -7.43 -8.04
N LYS A 367 27.00 -8.51 -7.63
CA LYS A 367 27.33 -9.89 -8.06
C LYS A 367 26.36 -10.44 -9.09
N LEU A 368 25.37 -9.67 -9.51
CA LEU A 368 24.41 -10.10 -10.52
C LEU A 368 25.04 -10.05 -11.92
N PRO A 369 24.56 -10.89 -12.85
CA PRO A 369 24.95 -10.78 -14.24
C PRO A 369 24.59 -9.40 -14.78
N LEU A 370 25.57 -8.72 -15.38
CA LEU A 370 25.37 -7.46 -16.09
C LEU A 370 24.81 -7.72 -17.47
N TRP A 371 23.85 -6.89 -17.88
CA TRP A 371 23.26 -6.91 -19.21
C TRP A 371 23.77 -5.78 -20.07
N HIS A 372 23.50 -5.82 -21.37
CA HIS A 372 24.08 -4.90 -22.36
C HIS A 372 24.02 -3.42 -21.98
N ASP A 373 22.91 -2.96 -21.40
CA ASP A 373 22.72 -1.55 -21.00
C ASP A 373 23.47 -1.16 -19.72
N GLU A 374 23.93 -2.14 -18.94
CA GLU A 374 24.71 -1.96 -17.71
C GLU A 374 26.22 -2.08 -17.97
N LEU A 375 26.61 -2.53 -19.17
CA LEU A 375 28.01 -2.58 -19.58
C LEU A 375 28.50 -1.18 -19.92
N GLU A 376 29.73 -0.87 -19.53
CA GLU A 376 30.39 0.38 -19.93
C GLU A 376 30.38 0.50 -21.45
N PRO A 377 29.81 1.59 -22.01
CA PRO A 377 29.78 1.78 -23.45
C PRO A 377 31.20 1.83 -23.99
N GLN A 378 31.51 0.95 -24.93
CA GLN A 378 32.79 0.99 -25.63
C GLN A 378 32.81 2.21 -26.54
N ASN A 379 33.87 3.02 -26.43
CA ASN A 379 34.24 4.19 -27.22
C ASN A 379 33.08 4.90 -27.92
N SER A 380 32.74 6.11 -27.47
CA SER A 380 31.78 6.92 -28.20
C SER A 380 32.24 7.13 -29.64
N LEU A 381 31.30 7.38 -30.56
CA LEU A 381 31.65 7.73 -31.94
C LEU A 381 32.63 8.91 -31.98
N LEU A 382 32.55 9.83 -31.00
CA LEU A 382 33.50 10.93 -30.83
C LEU A 382 34.90 10.46 -30.43
N ASP A 383 35.02 9.46 -29.55
CA ASP A 383 36.31 8.87 -29.16
C ASP A 383 36.96 8.13 -30.35
N ILE A 384 36.14 7.44 -31.15
CA ILE A 384 36.59 6.76 -32.37
C ILE A 384 37.05 7.77 -33.43
N LEU A 385 36.30 8.86 -33.61
CA LEU A 385 36.64 9.93 -34.57
C LEU A 385 37.87 10.74 -34.12
N ALA A 386 38.06 10.95 -32.82
CA ALA A 386 39.25 11.61 -32.27
C ALA A 386 40.52 10.75 -32.44
N ALA A 387 40.40 9.42 -32.37
CA ALA A 387 41.51 8.50 -32.62
C ALA A 387 41.86 8.34 -34.12
N GLY A 388 41.00 8.81 -35.03
CA GLY A 388 41.14 8.64 -36.48
C GLY A 388 41.84 9.76 -37.25
N ASN A 389 42.30 10.83 -36.59
CA ASN A 389 42.88 11.99 -37.27
C ASN A 389 44.32 12.29 -36.78
N PRO A 390 45.37 11.67 -37.35
CA PRO A 390 46.69 12.26 -37.29
C PRO A 390 46.67 13.52 -38.18
N ASP A 391 46.81 14.68 -37.55
CA ASP A 391 46.93 15.99 -38.18
C ASP A 391 47.88 15.94 -39.40
N PRO A 392 47.41 16.14 -40.65
CA PRO A 392 48.27 16.09 -41.83
C PRO A 392 49.16 17.34 -41.99
N MET A 393 49.25 18.23 -40.99
CA MET A 393 49.99 19.50 -41.07
C MET A 393 51.26 19.58 -40.21
N VAL A 394 51.94 18.45 -39.99
CA VAL A 394 53.36 18.46 -39.56
C VAL A 394 54.20 17.63 -40.51
N GLN A 395 54.63 18.26 -41.61
CA GLN A 395 55.85 17.93 -42.35
C GLN A 395 56.59 19.21 -42.69
#